data_AF-A0A564Q607-F1
#
_entry.id   AF-A0A564Q607-F1
#
_cell.length_a   1.000
_cell.length_b   1.000
_cell.length_c   1.000
_cell.angle_alpha   90.00
_cell.angle_beta   90.00
_cell.angle_gamma   90.00
#
_symmetry.space_group_name_H-M   'P 1'
#
loop_
_entity.id
_entity.type
_entity.pdbx_description
1 polymer ?
#
loop_
_entity_poly.entity_id
_entity_poly.type
_entity_poly.pdbx_seq_one_letter_code
_entity_poly.pdbx_strand_id
1 'polypeptide(L)'
;MGLDFGRLRGELRALELIREIDPTTVVITGLMPIAGTPMSSVKPDPYDFAEVFCRATELFPTIPVTLGCAHSSGRDRELIEMIAIECGVVNIALPTPGFVRYAEAEGYDIAYFGTCCGLLPRDDTGIDEVMKLSG
;
A
#
# COMPACT_ATOMS: atom_id res chain seq x y z
N MET A 1 -7.25 -3.14 -5.72
CA MET A 1 -7.66 -1.98 -6.53
C MET A 1 -7.47 -2.29 -8.00
N GLY A 2 -8.50 -2.04 -8.80
CA GLY A 2 -8.44 -2.14 -10.26
C GLY A 2 -8.59 -3.56 -10.80
N LEU A 3 -9.29 -4.44 -10.07
CA LEU A 3 -9.52 -5.82 -10.53
C LEU A 3 -10.59 -5.92 -11.64
N ASP A 4 -11.28 -4.81 -11.96
CA ASP A 4 -12.09 -4.67 -13.19
C ASP A 4 -11.23 -4.06 -14.31
N PHE A 5 -10.18 -4.79 -14.71
CA PHE A 5 -9.25 -4.39 -15.79
C PHE A 5 -8.72 -2.96 -15.63
N GLY A 6 -8.21 -2.63 -14.43
CA GLY A 6 -7.60 -1.34 -14.12
C GLY A 6 -8.60 -0.28 -13.66
N ARG A 7 -9.92 -0.52 -13.82
CA ARG A 7 -10.94 0.41 -13.31
C ARG A 7 -11.24 0.13 -11.85
N LEU A 8 -11.36 1.18 -11.05
CA LEU A 8 -11.97 1.06 -9.74
C LEU A 8 -13.48 0.86 -9.88
N ARG A 9 -13.94 -0.29 -9.40
CA ARG A 9 -15.33 -0.70 -9.39
C ARG A 9 -15.57 -1.57 -8.17
N GLY A 10 -16.07 -0.94 -7.11
CA GLY A 10 -16.49 -1.62 -5.89
C GLY A 10 -15.50 -1.56 -4.74
N GLU A 11 -14.32 -0.95 -4.90
CA GLU A 11 -13.33 -0.79 -3.82
C GLU A 11 -13.91 -0.05 -2.61
N LEU A 12 -14.63 1.05 -2.83
CA LEU A 12 -15.28 1.77 -1.73
C LEU A 12 -16.35 0.92 -1.04
N ARG A 13 -17.12 0.14 -1.82
CA ARG A 13 -18.09 -0.82 -1.27
C ARG A 13 -17.39 -1.93 -0.49
N ALA A 14 -16.22 -2.38 -0.93
CA ALA A 14 -15.42 -3.37 -0.21
C ALA A 14 -14.95 -2.82 1.15
N LEU A 15 -14.54 -1.54 1.22
CA LEU A 15 -14.22 -0.87 2.48
C LEU A 15 -15.44 -0.85 3.43
N GLU A 16 -16.64 -0.55 2.91
CA GLU A 16 -17.87 -0.61 3.72
C GLU A 16 -18.14 -2.02 4.27
N LEU A 17 -17.97 -3.06 3.43
CA LEU A 17 -18.20 -4.44 3.85
C LEU A 17 -17.22 -4.89 4.94
N ILE A 18 -15.92 -4.60 4.78
CA ILE A 18 -14.94 -5.01 5.80
C ILE A 18 -15.05 -4.19 7.08
N ARG A 19 -15.67 -3.00 7.04
CA ARG A 19 -15.95 -2.22 8.25
C ARG A 19 -16.88 -2.95 9.21
N GLU A 20 -17.78 -3.77 8.70
CA GLU A 20 -18.76 -4.52 9.51
C GLU A 20 -18.11 -5.62 10.38
N ILE A 21 -16.86 -6.01 10.09
CA ILE A 21 -16.15 -7.10 10.79
C ILE A 21 -15.00 -6.63 11.70
N ASP A 22 -14.83 -5.32 11.88
CA ASP A 22 -13.81 -4.70 12.76
C ASP A 22 -12.40 -5.29 12.62
N PRO A 23 -11.74 -5.09 11.46
CA PRO A 23 -10.47 -5.74 11.17
C PRO A 23 -9.34 -5.17 12.02
N THR A 24 -8.34 -5.99 12.34
CA THR A 24 -7.12 -5.52 13.04
C THR A 24 -6.22 -4.65 12.15
N THR A 25 -6.32 -4.78 10.84
CA THR A 25 -5.64 -3.94 9.85
C THR A 25 -6.38 -3.99 8.52
N VAL A 26 -6.25 -2.93 7.72
CA VAL A 26 -6.75 -2.88 6.35
C VAL A 26 -5.57 -2.92 5.40
N VAL A 27 -5.44 -4.00 4.63
CA VAL A 27 -4.38 -4.16 3.63
C VAL A 27 -4.94 -3.88 2.26
N ILE A 28 -4.39 -2.87 1.59
CA ILE A 28 -4.82 -2.46 0.27
C ILE A 28 -3.75 -2.84 -0.74
N THR A 29 -4.15 -3.60 -1.75
CA THR A 29 -3.29 -3.99 -2.88
C THR A 29 -3.82 -3.40 -4.17
N GLY A 30 -2.94 -3.12 -5.12
CA GLY A 30 -3.25 -2.68 -6.47
C GLY A 30 -2.91 -3.74 -7.51
N LEU A 31 -3.69 -3.77 -8.60
CA LEU A 31 -3.40 -4.62 -9.75
C LEU A 31 -1.99 -4.28 -10.28
N MET A 32 -1.15 -5.31 -10.37
CA MET A 32 0.14 -5.27 -11.04
C MET A 32 0.07 -6.18 -12.27
N PRO A 33 0.61 -5.77 -13.43
CA PRO A 33 0.59 -6.62 -14.62
C PRO A 33 1.45 -7.87 -14.38
N ILE A 34 0.86 -9.05 -14.60
CA ILE A 34 1.54 -10.34 -14.49
C ILE A 34 1.56 -10.98 -15.87
N ALA A 35 2.76 -11.33 -16.36
CA ALA A 35 2.94 -11.97 -17.67
C ALA A 35 2.10 -13.25 -17.77
N GLY A 36 1.48 -13.47 -18.93
CA GLY A 36 0.63 -14.63 -19.16
C GLY A 36 -0.80 -14.53 -18.60
N THR A 37 -1.16 -13.42 -17.94
CA THR A 37 -2.55 -13.16 -17.52
C THR A 37 -3.30 -12.26 -18.52
N PRO A 38 -4.64 -12.31 -18.55
CA PRO A 38 -5.45 -11.37 -19.33
C PRO A 38 -5.21 -9.89 -18.97
N MET A 39 -4.66 -9.60 -17.79
CA MET A 39 -4.34 -8.26 -17.30
C MET A 39 -2.84 -7.94 -17.39
N SER A 40 -2.09 -8.65 -18.21
CA SER A 40 -0.62 -8.54 -18.34
C SER A 40 -0.12 -7.17 -18.84
N SER A 41 -1.00 -6.31 -19.34
CA SER A 41 -0.70 -4.94 -19.78
C SER A 41 -1.53 -3.88 -19.05
N VAL A 42 -2.24 -4.26 -17.99
CA VAL A 42 -3.24 -3.41 -17.34
C VAL A 42 -2.74 -2.93 -15.98
N LYS A 43 -2.86 -1.63 -15.74
CA LYS A 43 -2.61 -0.96 -14.46
C LYS A 43 -3.74 0.03 -14.17
N PRO A 44 -4.15 0.20 -12.90
CA PRO A 44 -4.97 1.34 -12.53
C PRO A 44 -4.16 2.63 -12.64
N ASP A 45 -4.83 3.76 -12.81
CA ASP A 45 -4.18 5.08 -12.70
C ASP A 45 -3.64 5.25 -11.26
N PRO A 46 -2.43 5.78 -11.04
CA PRO A 46 -1.95 6.09 -9.69
C PRO A 46 -2.89 7.00 -8.87
N TYR A 47 -3.52 8.01 -9.48
CA TYR A 47 -4.36 8.97 -8.77
C TYR A 47 -5.67 8.37 -8.26
N ASP A 48 -6.13 7.35 -8.95
CA ASP A 48 -7.29 6.51 -8.64
C ASP A 48 -7.12 5.80 -7.26
N PHE A 49 -5.88 5.62 -6.78
CA PHE A 49 -5.61 5.08 -5.45
C PHE A 49 -5.93 6.07 -4.32
N ALA A 50 -5.84 7.38 -4.58
CA ALA A 50 -6.01 8.42 -3.56
C ALA A 50 -7.39 8.34 -2.90
N GLU A 51 -8.45 8.19 -3.71
CA GLU A 51 -9.82 8.09 -3.21
C GLU A 51 -9.98 6.92 -2.25
N VAL A 52 -9.43 5.75 -2.58
CA VAL A 52 -9.53 4.55 -1.74
C VAL A 52 -8.70 4.66 -0.48
N PHE A 53 -7.46 5.18 -0.57
CA PHE A 53 -6.61 5.34 0.61
C PHE A 53 -7.21 6.33 1.60
N CYS A 54 -7.55 7.53 1.13
CA CYS A 54 -8.12 8.56 1.97
C CYS A 54 -9.48 8.11 2.55
N ARG A 55 -10.30 7.39 1.78
CA ARG A 55 -11.55 6.83 2.32
C ARG A 55 -11.30 5.72 3.34
N ALA A 56 -10.28 4.89 3.14
CA ALA A 56 -9.94 3.85 4.10
C ALA A 56 -9.48 4.47 5.42
N THR A 57 -8.57 5.44 5.41
CA THR A 57 -8.08 6.08 6.64
C THR A 57 -9.18 6.85 7.37
N GLU A 58 -10.13 7.46 6.65
CA GLU A 58 -11.33 8.08 7.23
C GLU A 58 -12.27 7.05 7.89
N LEU A 59 -12.51 5.91 7.23
CA LEU A 59 -13.40 4.85 7.74
C LEU A 59 -12.79 4.08 8.92
N PHE A 60 -11.46 4.02 8.99
CA PHE A 60 -10.67 3.21 9.91
C PHE A 60 -9.69 4.07 10.74
N PRO A 61 -10.15 5.09 11.49
CA PRO A 61 -9.27 6.08 12.12
C PRO A 61 -8.35 5.51 13.20
N THR A 62 -8.69 4.33 13.76
CA THR A 62 -7.91 3.64 14.79
C THR A 62 -7.31 2.32 14.32
N ILE A 63 -7.54 1.93 13.06
CA ILE A 63 -7.06 0.68 12.50
C ILE A 63 -6.01 1.01 11.43
N PRO A 64 -4.79 0.45 11.53
CA PRO A 64 -3.72 0.79 10.59
C PRO A 64 -4.08 0.35 9.16
N VAL A 65 -3.96 1.28 8.23
CA VAL A 65 -4.05 1.04 6.80
C VAL A 65 -2.64 0.77 6.26
N THR A 66 -2.53 -0.30 5.48
CA THR A 66 -1.26 -0.83 4.94
C THR A 66 -1.34 -0.91 3.42
N LEU A 67 -0.35 -0.36 2.72
CA LEU A 67 -0.14 -0.61 1.30
C LEU A 67 0.61 -1.95 1.13
N GLY A 68 -0.10 -2.96 0.64
CA GLY A 68 0.43 -4.31 0.44
C GLY A 68 1.43 -4.41 -0.71
N CYS A 69 2.21 -5.49 -0.81
CA CYS A 69 3.37 -5.55 -1.71
C CYS A 69 3.05 -5.39 -3.21
N ALA A 70 1.87 -5.86 -3.64
CA ALA A 70 1.37 -5.68 -5.00
C ALA A 70 0.60 -4.37 -5.11
N HIS A 71 1.15 -3.38 -5.83
CA HIS A 71 0.51 -2.08 -6.06
C HIS A 71 1.09 -1.33 -7.28
N SER A 72 1.36 -2.02 -8.39
CA SER A 72 2.01 -1.52 -9.62
C SER A 72 3.54 -1.71 -9.68
N SER A 73 4.15 -1.21 -10.75
CA SER A 73 5.58 -1.30 -11.10
C SER A 73 6.08 -0.03 -11.81
N GLY A 74 7.38 0.23 -11.75
CA GLY A 74 7.99 1.41 -12.37
C GLY A 74 7.62 2.71 -11.67
N ARG A 75 7.50 3.81 -12.43
CA ARG A 75 7.22 5.16 -11.89
C ARG A 75 5.89 5.26 -11.15
N ASP A 76 4.87 4.55 -11.63
CA ASP A 76 3.54 4.52 -11.01
C ASP A 76 3.60 4.01 -9.57
N ARG A 77 4.52 3.07 -9.28
CA ARG A 77 4.65 2.48 -7.94
C ARG A 77 5.05 3.54 -6.91
N GLU A 78 6.11 4.30 -7.20
CA GLU A 78 6.60 5.35 -6.31
C GLU A 78 5.57 6.45 -6.09
N LEU A 79 4.84 6.83 -7.15
CA LEU A 79 3.75 7.81 -7.04
C LEU A 79 2.62 7.28 -6.14
N ILE A 80 2.24 6.01 -6.25
CA ILE A 80 1.24 5.38 -5.39
C ILE A 80 1.71 5.37 -3.92
N GLU A 81 2.98 5.08 -3.66
CA GLU A 81 3.56 5.09 -2.31
C GLU A 81 3.51 6.51 -1.70
N MET A 82 3.83 7.55 -2.48
CA MET A 82 3.69 8.96 -2.06
C MET A 82 2.23 9.35 -1.79
N ILE A 83 1.30 8.98 -2.67
CA ILE A 83 -0.14 9.22 -2.46
C ILE A 83 -0.63 8.50 -1.19
N ALA A 84 -0.14 7.29 -0.93
CA ALA A 84 -0.52 6.50 0.23
C ALA A 84 -0.17 7.22 1.53
N ILE A 85 1.08 7.66 1.69
CA ILE A 85 1.52 8.34 2.93
C ILE A 85 0.77 9.66 3.14
N GLU A 86 0.52 10.43 2.09
CA GLU A 86 -0.26 11.67 2.13
C GLU A 86 -1.73 11.45 2.55
N CYS A 87 -2.31 10.30 2.21
CA CYS A 87 -3.65 9.90 2.68
C CYS A 87 -3.65 9.30 4.09
N GLY A 88 -2.50 9.16 4.76
CA GLY A 88 -2.38 8.62 6.12
C GLY A 88 -2.18 7.10 6.20
N VAL A 89 -1.72 6.45 5.12
CA VAL A 89 -1.28 5.05 5.16
C VAL A 89 0.01 4.97 5.99
N VAL A 90 0.02 4.08 6.98
CA VAL A 90 1.11 4.02 7.99
C VAL A 90 2.11 2.88 7.75
N ASN A 91 1.76 1.89 6.93
CA ASN A 91 2.66 0.80 6.58
C ASN A 91 2.75 0.65 5.05
N ILE A 92 3.95 0.57 4.49
CA ILE A 92 4.17 0.38 3.06
C ILE A 92 5.10 -0.82 2.85
N ALA A 93 4.62 -1.82 2.12
CA ALA A 93 5.36 -3.04 1.86
C ALA A 93 6.30 -2.90 0.66
N LEU A 94 7.58 -3.20 0.88
CA LEU A 94 8.64 -3.13 -0.15
C LEU A 94 8.67 -1.76 -0.85
N PRO A 95 8.82 -0.64 -0.12
CA PRO A 95 8.80 0.70 -0.71
C PRO A 95 9.93 0.89 -1.73
N THR A 96 9.76 1.77 -2.71
CA THR A 96 10.86 2.14 -3.60
C THR A 96 11.92 2.94 -2.83
N PRO A 97 13.19 2.89 -3.27
CA PRO A 97 14.23 3.75 -2.70
C PRO A 97 13.91 5.25 -2.85
N GLY A 98 13.16 5.66 -3.87
CA GLY A 98 12.79 7.06 -4.06
C GLY A 98 11.70 7.50 -3.09
N PHE A 99 10.73 6.64 -2.77
CA PHE A 99 9.78 6.88 -1.71
C PHE A 99 10.48 7.02 -0.35
N VAL A 100 11.42 6.12 -0.01
CA VAL A 100 12.15 6.19 1.27
C VAL A 100 12.86 7.54 1.40
N ARG A 101 13.61 7.97 0.37
CA ARG A 101 14.26 9.29 0.37
C ARG A 101 13.28 10.45 0.52
N TYR A 102 12.11 10.35 -0.11
CA TYR A 102 11.06 11.35 0.01
C TYR A 102 10.53 11.41 1.46
N ALA A 103 10.19 10.27 2.06
CA ALA A 103 9.71 10.19 3.43
C ALA A 103 10.74 10.74 4.44
N GLU A 104 12.02 10.42 4.26
CA GLU A 104 13.10 10.99 5.09
C GLU A 104 13.20 12.51 4.92
N ALA A 105 13.10 13.03 3.70
CA ALA A 105 13.20 14.46 3.41
C ALA A 105 12.02 15.25 3.99
N GLU A 106 10.83 14.67 4.04
CA GLU A 106 9.64 15.23 4.68
C GLU A 106 9.64 15.06 6.21
N GLY A 107 10.65 14.39 6.77
CA GLY A 107 10.85 14.27 8.22
C GLY A 107 10.05 13.16 8.90
N TYR A 108 9.60 12.15 8.14
CA TYR A 108 8.98 10.96 8.70
C TYR A 108 9.99 10.09 9.46
N ASP A 109 9.55 9.51 10.58
CA ASP A 109 10.30 8.47 11.30
C ASP A 109 10.01 7.10 10.67
N ILE A 110 11.06 6.39 10.26
CA ILE A 110 10.94 5.15 9.48
C ILE A 110 11.45 3.99 10.33
N ALA A 111 10.56 3.02 10.58
CA ALA A 111 10.89 1.74 11.18
C ALA A 111 10.70 0.61 10.17
N TYR A 112 11.59 -0.38 10.21
CA TYR A 112 11.56 -1.50 9.28
C TYR A 112 11.22 -2.80 10.00
N PHE A 113 10.39 -3.61 9.34
CA PHE A 113 9.92 -4.89 9.86
C PHE A 113 10.06 -6.00 8.82
N GLY A 114 10.52 -7.17 9.27
CA GLY A 114 10.67 -8.39 8.47
C GLY A 114 9.44 -9.28 8.56
N THR A 115 8.29 -8.80 8.07
CA THR A 115 7.01 -9.55 8.11
C THR A 115 6.28 -9.51 6.75
N CYS A 116 5.30 -10.40 6.57
CA CYS A 116 4.44 -10.39 5.39
C CYS A 116 3.50 -9.17 5.43
N CYS A 117 3.21 -8.55 4.29
CA CYS A 117 2.30 -7.41 4.20
C CYS A 117 0.85 -7.69 4.65
N GLY A 118 0.48 -8.96 4.82
CA GLY A 118 -0.81 -9.38 5.39
C GLY A 118 -0.81 -9.48 6.92
N LEU A 119 0.31 -9.20 7.57
CA LEU A 119 0.47 -9.26 9.03
C LEU A 119 0.85 -7.89 9.57
N LEU A 120 0.33 -7.57 10.74
CA LEU A 120 0.74 -6.36 11.46
C LEU A 120 2.21 -6.44 11.87
N PRO A 121 2.98 -5.35 11.68
CA PRO A 121 4.28 -5.19 12.31
C PRO A 121 4.19 -5.36 13.83
N ARG A 122 5.21 -6.01 14.40
CA ARG A 122 5.37 -6.21 15.84
C ARG A 122 6.82 -5.95 16.22
N ASP A 123 7.06 -5.61 17.48
CA ASP A 123 8.41 -5.32 17.98
C ASP A 123 9.40 -6.48 17.73
N ASP A 124 8.94 -7.72 17.85
CA ASP A 124 9.74 -8.94 17.60
C ASP A 124 10.09 -9.17 16.12
N THR A 125 9.50 -8.38 15.22
CA THR A 125 9.76 -8.43 13.77
C THR A 125 10.59 -7.25 13.26
N GLY A 126 11.05 -6.35 14.14
CA GLY A 126 11.91 -5.23 13.77
C GLY A 126 13.24 -5.69 13.15
N ILE A 127 13.70 -4.99 12.12
CA ILE A 127 14.97 -5.27 11.43
C ILE A 127 15.75 -3.98 11.16
N ASP A 128 17.07 -4.07 11.14
CA ASP A 128 17.95 -2.92 10.83
C ASP A 128 17.93 -2.59 9.33
N GLU A 129 18.06 -1.31 9.01
CA GLU A 129 18.09 -0.77 7.64
C GLU A 129 19.18 -1.40 6.76
N VAL A 130 20.33 -1.76 7.35
CA VAL A 130 21.51 -2.31 6.66
C VAL A 130 21.25 -3.71 6.09
N MET A 131 20.27 -4.46 6.61
CA MET A 131 19.97 -5.82 6.12
C MET A 131 19.18 -5.85 4.80
N LYS A 132 18.87 -4.68 4.21
CA LYS A 132 18.03 -4.56 2.99
C LYS A 132 18.74 -4.13 1.71
N LEU A 133 19.93 -3.52 1.78
CA LEU A 133 20.66 -3.05 0.60
C LEU A 133 21.51 -4.15 -0.10
N SER A 134 21.47 -5.37 0.42
CA SER A 134 22.24 -6.52 -0.08
C SER A 134 21.46 -7.40 -1.09
N GLY A 135 20.33 -6.92 -1.63
CA GLY A 135 19.50 -7.61 -2.62
C GLY A 135 19.46 -6.90 -3.97
#